data_AF-A0A846EAC3-F1
#
_entry.id   AF-A0A846EAC3-F1
#
_cell.length_a   1.000
_cell.length_b   1.000
_cell.length_c   1.000
_cell.angle_alpha   90.00
_cell.angle_beta   90.00
_cell.angle_gamma   90.00
#
_symmetry.space_group_name_H-M   'P 1'
#
loop_
_entity.id
_entity.type
_entity.pdbx_description
1 polymer ?
#
loop_
_entity_poly.entity_id
_entity_poly.type
_entity_poly.pdbx_seq_one_letter_code
_entity_poly.pdbx_strand_id
1 'polypeptide(L)'
;DSKVCNVLTMRELHRRYHESTGITFSSLYPGCVAETPLFRNHYPLFQKLFPLFQKYITGGYVSQELAGERVAAVIADPEYKQSGVYWSWGNRQKKEGKSFVQKVSPQARDDEKAERMWDLSAKLVQTA
;
A
#
# COMPACT_ATOMS: atom_id res chain seq x y z
N ASP A 1 -8.49 -11.06 3.72
CA ASP A 1 -8.26 -9.76 3.05
C ASP A 1 -8.09 -8.57 4.00
N SER A 2 -7.19 -8.63 4.99
CA SER A 2 -6.96 -7.45 5.86
C SER A 2 -6.32 -6.27 5.11
N LYS A 3 -5.47 -6.55 4.10
CA LYS A 3 -4.84 -5.50 3.29
C LYS A 3 -5.81 -4.82 2.33
N VAL A 4 -6.87 -5.49 1.89
CA VAL A 4 -7.96 -4.85 1.14
C VAL A 4 -8.70 -3.88 2.07
N CYS A 5 -8.98 -4.27 3.31
CA CYS A 5 -9.57 -3.36 4.30
C CYS A 5 -8.74 -2.07 4.46
N ASN A 6 -7.41 -2.15 4.53
CA ASN A 6 -6.56 -0.95 4.60
C ASN A 6 -6.78 0.02 3.42
N VAL A 7 -6.93 -0.50 2.20
CA VAL A 7 -7.17 0.34 1.01
C VAL A 7 -8.59 0.92 1.06
N LEU A 8 -9.58 0.13 1.45
CA LEU A 8 -10.96 0.60 1.63
C LEU A 8 -11.04 1.67 2.73
N THR A 9 -10.30 1.53 3.84
CA THR A 9 -10.20 2.55 4.89
C THR A 9 -9.62 3.85 4.35
N MET A 10 -8.53 3.80 3.58
CA MET A 10 -7.96 5.00 2.95
C MET A 10 -8.97 5.68 2.02
N ARG A 11 -9.73 4.91 1.24
CA ARG A 11 -10.77 5.44 0.36
C ARG A 11 -11.89 6.12 1.14
N GLU A 12 -12.35 5.53 2.23
CA GLU A 12 -13.38 6.15 3.09
C GLU A 12 -12.85 7.38 3.82
N LEU A 13 -11.60 7.38 4.29
CA LEU A 13 -10.96 8.57 4.84
C LEU A 13 -10.93 9.72 3.83
N HIS A 14 -10.52 9.41 2.59
CA HIS A 14 -10.56 10.37 1.48
C HIS A 14 -11.98 10.89 1.25
N ARG A 15 -12.96 10.00 1.02
CA ARG A 15 -14.35 10.37 0.71
C ARG A 15 -15.01 11.19 1.81
N ARG A 16 -14.76 10.86 3.08
CA ARG A 16 -15.42 11.48 4.24
C ARG A 16 -14.76 12.77 4.70
N TYR A 17 -13.44 12.89 4.54
CA TYR A 17 -12.68 13.94 5.23
C TYR A 17 -11.74 14.76 4.35
N HIS A 18 -11.40 14.35 3.12
CA HIS A 18 -10.43 15.09 2.32
C HIS A 18 -10.88 16.53 2.03
N GLU A 19 -12.08 16.69 1.48
CA GLU A 19 -12.65 17.99 1.10
C GLU A 19 -12.80 18.95 2.30
N SER A 20 -13.20 18.42 3.47
CA SER A 20 -13.47 19.24 4.65
C SER A 20 -12.23 19.60 5.48
N THR A 21 -11.15 18.81 5.37
CA THR A 21 -9.95 19.00 6.20
C THR A 21 -8.72 19.42 5.41
N GLY A 22 -8.71 19.22 4.10
CA GLY A 22 -7.50 19.36 3.26
C GLY A 22 -6.43 18.28 3.52
N ILE A 23 -6.68 17.31 4.41
CA ILE A 23 -5.74 16.22 4.70
C ILE A 23 -5.65 15.28 3.50
N THR A 24 -4.43 14.93 3.10
CA THR A 24 -4.19 13.94 2.04
C THR A 24 -4.24 12.54 2.62
N PHE A 25 -5.11 11.69 2.07
CA PHE A 25 -5.21 10.29 2.43
C PHE A 25 -4.76 9.45 1.24
N SER A 26 -3.69 8.67 1.39
CA SER A 26 -3.15 7.82 0.32
C SER A 26 -2.67 6.48 0.87
N SER A 27 -2.53 5.50 -0.03
CA SER A 27 -1.95 4.19 0.26
C SER A 27 -0.68 3.99 -0.56
N LEU A 28 0.22 3.14 -0.09
CA LEU A 28 1.53 2.92 -0.70
C LEU A 28 1.86 1.44 -0.82
N TYR A 29 2.39 1.06 -1.98
CA TYR A 29 3.22 -0.12 -2.18
C TYR A 29 4.65 0.29 -2.52
N PRO A 30 5.61 0.17 -1.58
CA PRO A 30 6.98 0.63 -1.78
C PRO A 30 7.83 -0.35 -2.61
N GLY A 31 7.29 -1.51 -3.00
CA GLY A 31 8.04 -2.61 -3.63
C GLY A 31 8.04 -3.88 -2.77
N CYS A 32 8.69 -4.95 -3.26
CA CYS A 32 8.77 -6.22 -2.54
C CYS A 32 9.94 -6.22 -1.54
N VAL A 33 9.64 -5.90 -0.28
CA VAL A 33 10.62 -5.90 0.82
C VAL A 33 10.78 -7.31 1.41
N ALA A 34 11.47 -8.19 0.69
CA ALA A 34 11.50 -9.62 0.98
C ALA A 34 12.39 -10.00 2.19
N GLU A 35 13.25 -9.10 2.66
CA GLU A 35 14.17 -9.34 3.80
C GLU A 35 13.59 -8.91 5.15
N THR A 36 12.33 -8.47 5.20
CA THR A 36 11.67 -8.18 6.48
C THR A 36 11.28 -9.46 7.23
N PRO A 37 11.14 -9.41 8.56
CA PRO A 37 10.66 -10.55 9.34
C PRO A 37 9.19 -10.94 9.05
N LEU A 38 8.50 -10.31 8.10
CA LEU A 38 7.09 -10.59 7.78
C LEU A 38 6.86 -12.05 7.42
N PHE A 39 7.82 -12.68 6.74
CA PHE A 39 7.76 -14.09 6.33
C PHE A 39 8.67 -15.01 7.19
N ARG A 40 9.11 -14.56 8.37
CA ARG A 40 10.05 -15.31 9.25
C ARG A 40 9.56 -16.70 9.69
N ASN A 41 8.25 -16.91 9.69
CA ASN A 41 7.62 -18.18 10.05
C ASN A 41 7.17 -18.99 8.83
N HIS A 42 7.42 -18.51 7.61
CA HIS A 42 7.16 -19.28 6.39
C HIS A 42 8.20 -20.39 6.25
N TYR A 43 7.91 -21.44 5.46
CA TYR A 43 8.79 -22.59 5.36
C TYR A 43 10.22 -22.20 4.87
N PRO A 44 11.29 -22.79 5.40
CA PRO A 44 12.68 -22.32 5.17
C PRO A 44 13.07 -22.20 3.69
N LEU A 45 12.51 -23.05 2.82
CA LEU A 45 12.75 -22.98 1.39
C LEU A 45 12.19 -21.68 0.78
N PHE A 46 11.01 -21.23 1.21
CA PHE A 46 10.44 -19.94 0.79
C PHE A 46 11.35 -18.78 1.20
N GLN A 47 11.84 -18.78 2.44
CA GLN A 47 12.69 -17.72 2.96
C GLN A 47 13.97 -17.53 2.14
N LYS A 48 14.53 -18.62 1.59
CA LYS A 48 15.72 -18.58 0.75
C LYS A 48 15.39 -18.26 -0.71
N LEU A 49 14.38 -18.90 -1.29
CA LEU A 49 14.09 -18.78 -2.72
C LEU A 49 13.31 -17.52 -3.08
N PHE A 50 12.38 -17.08 -2.23
CA PHE A 50 11.51 -15.95 -2.55
C PHE A 50 12.28 -14.62 -2.73
N PRO A 51 13.24 -14.25 -1.86
CA PRO A 51 14.04 -13.05 -2.09
C PRO A 51 14.88 -13.13 -3.37
N LEU A 52 15.51 -14.28 -3.64
CA LEU A 52 16.31 -14.50 -4.85
C LEU A 52 15.44 -14.42 -6.12
N PHE A 53 14.25 -15.02 -6.08
CA PHE A 53 13.27 -14.93 -7.16
C PHE A 53 12.83 -13.48 -7.39
N GLN A 54 12.52 -12.74 -6.33
CA GLN A 54 12.13 -11.33 -6.46
C GLN A 54 13.27 -10.45 -7.00
N LYS A 55 14.51 -10.77 -6.62
CA LYS A 55 15.71 -10.02 -7.01
C LYS A 55 16.13 -10.27 -8.45
N TYR A 56 16.13 -11.53 -8.88
CA TYR A 56 16.71 -11.94 -10.16
C TYR A 56 15.68 -12.25 -11.24
N ILE A 57 14.42 -12.57 -10.88
CA ILE A 57 13.39 -12.96 -11.85
C ILE A 57 12.33 -11.87 -12.00
N THR A 58 11.66 -11.47 -10.92
CA THR A 58 10.57 -10.47 -11.04
C THR A 58 11.08 -9.03 -11.13
N GLY A 59 12.30 -8.77 -10.61
CA GLY A 59 12.85 -7.43 -10.47
C GLY A 59 12.11 -6.56 -9.45
N GLY A 60 11.18 -7.13 -8.67
CA GLY A 60 10.34 -6.40 -7.72
C GLY A 60 10.98 -6.19 -6.36
N TYR A 61 12.16 -6.80 -6.12
CA TYR A 61 12.88 -6.69 -4.85
C TYR A 61 13.32 -5.25 -4.55
N VAL A 62 13.12 -4.83 -3.30
CA VAL A 62 13.64 -3.57 -2.77
C VAL A 62 14.22 -3.78 -1.37
N SER A 63 15.27 -3.04 -1.03
CA SER A 63 15.82 -3.03 0.33
C SER A 63 14.87 -2.35 1.31
N GLN A 64 15.05 -2.61 2.61
CA GLN A 64 14.29 -1.93 3.67
C GLN A 64 14.56 -0.42 3.67
N GLU A 65 15.80 0.00 3.41
CA GLU A 65 16.22 1.40 3.31
C GLU A 65 15.47 2.12 2.17
N LEU A 66 15.52 1.60 0.95
CA LEU A 66 14.82 2.18 -0.20
C LEU A 66 13.29 2.19 -0.02
N ALA A 67 12.74 1.16 0.61
CA ALA A 67 11.32 1.16 0.97
C ALA A 67 10.98 2.27 1.97
N GLY A 68 11.87 2.54 2.93
CA GLY A 68 11.77 3.64 3.87
C GLY A 68 11.88 5.02 3.20
N GLU A 69 12.83 5.20 2.27
CA GLU A 69 12.96 6.42 1.47
C GLU A 69 11.67 6.71 0.69
N ARG A 70 11.05 5.70 0.08
CA ARG A 70 9.77 5.84 -0.64
C ARG A 70 8.61 6.21 0.27
N VAL A 71 8.60 5.68 1.50
CA VAL A 71 7.62 6.10 2.53
C VAL A 71 7.84 7.56 2.89
N ALA A 72 9.09 7.99 3.12
CA ALA A 72 9.43 9.37 3.42
C ALA A 72 9.02 10.32 2.28
N ALA A 73 9.30 9.94 1.03
CA ALA A 73 8.91 10.71 -0.15
C ALA A 73 7.38 10.92 -0.21
N VAL A 74 6.59 9.86 -0.05
CA VAL A 74 5.10 9.97 -0.06
C VAL A 74 4.56 10.88 1.04
N ILE A 75 5.27 11.01 2.15
CA ILE A 75 4.88 11.88 3.27
C ILE A 75 5.29 13.34 3.02
N ALA A 76 6.49 13.58 2.49
CA ALA A 76 7.12 14.90 2.50
C ALA A 76 7.11 15.62 1.13
N ASP A 77 7.20 14.89 0.02
CA ASP A 77 7.42 15.52 -1.27
C ASP A 77 6.12 16.07 -1.85
N PRO A 78 6.16 17.28 -2.46
CA PRO A 78 4.96 17.93 -2.98
C PRO A 78 4.28 17.15 -4.12
N GLU A 79 5.01 16.26 -4.80
CA GLU A 79 4.46 15.42 -5.88
C GLU A 79 3.45 14.37 -5.39
N TYR A 80 3.45 14.03 -4.09
CA TYR A 80 2.55 13.01 -3.51
C TYR A 80 1.31 13.59 -2.81
N LYS A 81 0.99 14.87 -3.02
CA LYS A 81 -0.17 15.56 -2.42
C LYS A 81 -1.53 15.12 -2.96
N GLN A 82 -1.57 14.22 -3.96
CA GLN A 82 -2.83 13.70 -4.46
C GLN A 82 -3.49 12.78 -3.42
N SER A 83 -4.73 13.07 -3.05
CA SER A 83 -5.52 12.27 -2.12
C SER A 83 -6.33 11.18 -2.85
N GLY A 84 -6.74 10.14 -2.12
CA GLY A 84 -7.57 9.04 -2.63
C GLY A 84 -6.84 8.04 -3.54
N VAL A 85 -5.49 8.11 -3.59
CA VAL A 85 -4.67 7.32 -4.51
C VAL A 85 -3.88 6.21 -3.84
N TYR A 86 -3.49 5.24 -4.68
CA TYR A 86 -2.58 4.17 -4.32
C TYR A 86 -1.27 4.35 -5.09
N TRP A 87 -0.23 4.81 -4.40
CA TRP A 87 1.12 4.96 -4.95
C TRP A 87 1.81 3.61 -5.04
N SER A 88 2.46 3.33 -6.18
CA SER A 88 3.15 2.06 -6.38
C SER A 88 4.50 2.24 -7.06
N TRP A 89 5.45 1.41 -6.62
CA TRP A 89 6.72 1.13 -7.28
C TRP A 89 6.81 -0.34 -7.75
N GLY A 90 5.69 -0.93 -8.18
CA GLY A 90 5.62 -2.34 -8.59
C GLY A 90 6.32 -2.68 -9.91
N ASN A 91 6.31 -3.96 -10.28
CA ASN A 91 7.04 -4.59 -11.41
C ASN A 91 6.80 -3.99 -12.81
N ARG A 92 5.92 -2.99 -12.95
CA ARG A 92 5.78 -2.20 -14.19
C ARG A 92 6.84 -1.10 -14.30
N GLN A 93 7.54 -0.78 -13.21
CA GLN A 93 8.68 0.12 -13.24
C GLN A 93 9.90 -0.57 -13.83
N LYS A 94 10.58 0.13 -14.73
CA LYS A 94 11.98 -0.14 -15.07
C LYS A 94 12.84 0.09 -13.81
N LYS A 95 14.04 -0.49 -13.74
CA LYS A 95 15.05 -0.07 -12.76
C LYS A 95 15.12 1.47 -12.78
N GLU A 96 15.00 2.11 -11.62
CA GLU A 96 14.93 3.59 -11.42
C GLU A 96 13.62 4.26 -11.86
N GLY A 97 12.52 3.51 -12.00
CA GLY A 97 11.22 4.07 -12.37
C GLY A 97 10.62 5.01 -11.32
N LYS A 98 10.00 6.09 -11.79
CA LYS A 98 9.16 6.99 -10.97
C LYS A 98 7.88 6.30 -10.52
N SER A 99 7.40 6.65 -9.33
CA SER A 99 6.11 6.21 -8.80
C SER A 99 4.97 6.46 -9.78
N PHE A 100 3.89 5.71 -9.61
CA PHE A 100 2.67 5.93 -10.38
C PHE A 100 1.43 5.60 -9.55
N VAL A 101 0.30 6.19 -9.93
CA VAL A 101 -1.01 5.85 -9.35
C VAL A 101 -1.46 4.51 -9.93
N GLN A 102 -1.45 3.49 -9.10
CA GLN A 102 -1.83 2.14 -9.50
C GLN A 102 -3.34 1.95 -9.37
N LYS A 103 -3.98 1.46 -10.44
CA LYS A 103 -5.35 0.95 -10.37
C LYS A 103 -5.39 -0.29 -9.49
N VAL A 104 -6.07 -0.20 -8.35
CA VAL A 104 -6.24 -1.31 -7.41
C VAL A 104 -7.26 -2.35 -7.92
N SER A 105 -7.33 -3.50 -7.25
CA SER A 105 -8.24 -4.59 -7.61
C SER A 105 -9.72 -4.15 -7.54
N PRO A 106 -10.66 -4.83 -8.24
CA PRO A 106 -12.09 -4.55 -8.14
C PRO A 106 -12.62 -4.52 -6.69
N GLN A 107 -12.16 -5.44 -5.84
CA GLN A 107 -12.57 -5.50 -4.44
C GLN A 107 -12.09 -4.29 -3.62
N ALA A 108 -10.91 -3.74 -3.94
CA ALA A 108 -10.32 -2.60 -3.24
C ALA A 108 -10.82 -1.24 -3.76
N ARG A 109 -11.74 -1.22 -4.72
CA ARG A 109 -12.40 -0.02 -5.28
C ARG A 109 -13.93 -0.16 -5.31
N ASP A 110 -14.45 -1.03 -4.45
CA ASP A 110 -15.87 -1.28 -4.27
C ASP A 110 -16.37 -0.37 -3.13
N ASP A 111 -17.08 0.70 -3.51
CA ASP A 111 -17.46 1.76 -2.57
C ASP A 111 -18.55 1.29 -1.59
N GLU A 112 -19.47 0.42 -2.01
CA GLU A 112 -20.49 -0.18 -1.12
C GLU A 112 -19.84 -1.03 -0.04
N LYS A 113 -18.83 -1.84 -0.41
CA LYS A 113 -18.05 -2.60 0.57
C LYS A 113 -17.21 -1.71 1.47
N ALA A 114 -16.69 -0.59 0.95
CA ALA A 114 -15.90 0.35 1.73
C ALA A 114 -16.74 0.96 2.85
N GLU A 115 -17.93 1.45 2.53
CA GLU A 115 -18.88 2.02 3.48
C GLU A 115 -19.32 0.98 4.52
N ARG A 116 -19.70 -0.22 4.07
CA ARG A 116 -20.10 -1.29 4.99
C ARG A 116 -18.96 -1.71 5.93
N MET A 117 -17.74 -1.79 5.43
CA MET A 117 -16.54 -2.11 6.22
C MET A 117 -16.29 -1.03 7.27
N TRP A 118 -16.43 0.25 6.91
CA TRP A 118 -16.27 1.37 7.84
C TRP A 118 -17.24 1.27 9.02
N ASP A 119 -18.54 1.12 8.75
CA ASP A 119 -19.57 1.08 9.79
C ASP A 119 -19.41 -0.11 10.73
N LEU A 120 -19.06 -1.28 10.17
CA LEU A 120 -18.81 -2.47 10.98
C LEU A 120 -17.53 -2.31 11.82
N SER A 121 -16.46 -1.74 11.25
CA SER A 121 -15.21 -1.50 11.97
C SER A 121 -15.42 -0.51 13.12
N ALA A 122 -16.15 0.58 12.90
CA ALA A 122 -16.44 1.57 13.92
C ALA A 122 -17.20 0.98 15.12
N LYS A 123 -18.13 0.04 14.88
CA LYS A 123 -18.80 -0.73 15.94
C LYS A 123 -17.83 -1.64 16.70
N LEU A 124 -16.92 -2.32 15.98
CA LEU A 124 -15.95 -3.22 16.59
C LEU A 124 -14.94 -2.49 17.48
N VAL A 125 -14.54 -1.26 17.10
CA VAL A 125 -13.58 -0.44 17.85
C VAL A 125 -14.23 0.63 18.73
N GLN A 126 -15.57 0.66 18.82
CA GLN A 126 -16.35 1.54 19.69
C GLN A 126 -16.12 3.05 19.42
N THR A 127 -16.07 3.43 18.15
CA THR A 127 -15.90 4.83 17.71
C THR A 127 -17.15 5.41 17.03
N ALA A 128 -18.29 4.71 17.13
CA ALA A 128 -19.59 5.10 16.61
C ALA A 128 -20.64 5.11 17.73
#